data_AF-A0AAW0JWM4-F1
#
_entry.id   AF-A0AAW0JWM4-F1
#
_cell.length_a   1.000
_cell.length_b   1.000
_cell.length_c   1.000
_cell.angle_alpha   90.00
_cell.angle_beta   90.00
_cell.angle_gamma   90.00
#
_symmetry.space_group_name_H-M   'P 1'
#
loop_
_entity.id
_entity.type
_entity.pdbx_description
1 polymer ?
#
loop_
_entity_poly.entity_id
_entity_poly.type
_entity_poly.pdbx_seq_one_letter_code
_entity_poly.pdbx_strand_id
1 'polypeptide(L)' 'MKRARVQPDEITFLGLLKACSHTGLVREGCEYFYSMSDKYGIIPGIKHYGCMVDLISRAGRLDEAYKFIDGLPI' A
#
# COMPACT_ATOMS: atom_id res chain seq x y z
N MET A 1 -0.28 -11.16 14.17
CA MET A 1 -1.62 -11.16 13.52
C MET A 1 -1.94 -12.50 12.88
N LYS A 2 -1.33 -12.90 11.75
CA LYS A 2 -1.64 -14.20 11.09
C LYS A 2 -1.50 -15.45 11.98
N ARG A 3 -0.38 -15.57 12.72
CA ARG A 3 -0.16 -16.70 13.65
C ARG A 3 -1.18 -16.76 14.78
N ALA A 4 -1.68 -15.60 15.20
CA ALA A 4 -2.71 -15.48 16.23
C ALA A 4 -4.14 -15.61 15.67
N ARG A 5 -4.30 -15.92 14.37
CA ARG A 5 -5.59 -15.98 13.66
C ARG A 5 -6.42 -14.70 13.76
N VAL A 6 -5.76 -13.56 13.94
CA VAL A 6 -6.38 -12.23 13.90
C VAL A 6 -6.31 -11.71 12.48
N GLN A 7 -7.47 -11.34 11.92
CA GLN A 7 -7.56 -10.74 10.59
C GLN A 7 -6.94 -9.33 10.61
N PRO A 8 -6.06 -9.00 9.66
CA PRO A 8 -5.63 -7.62 9.45
C PRO A 8 -6.83 -6.73 9.13
N ASP A 9 -6.75 -5.48 9.55
CA ASP A 9 -7.69 -4.41 9.21
C ASP A 9 -7.00 -3.31 8.38
N GLU A 10 -7.73 -2.26 8.01
CA GLU A 10 -7.18 -1.13 7.26
C GLU A 10 -5.99 -0.48 7.98
N ILE A 11 -6.02 -0.38 9.31
CA ILE A 11 -4.96 0.26 10.10
C ILE A 11 -3.69 -0.58 10.07
N THR A 12 -3.83 -1.90 10.13
CA THR A 12 -2.72 -2.84 10.00
C THR A 12 -1.99 -2.65 8.67
N PHE A 13 -2.75 -2.56 7.57
CA PHE A 13 -2.18 -2.36 6.25
C PHE A 13 -1.55 -0.98 6.08
N LEU A 14 -2.17 0.07 6.63
CA LEU A 14 -1.56 1.39 6.66
C LEU A 14 -0.18 1.36 7.34
N GLY A 15 -0.04 0.62 8.45
CA GLY A 15 1.23 0.40 9.12
C GLY A 15 2.25 -0.33 8.24
N LEU A 16 1.84 -1.41 7.56
CA LEU A 16 2.70 -2.15 6.63
C LEU A 16 3.19 -1.27 5.47
N LEU A 17 2.30 -0.50 4.85
CA LEU A 17 2.64 0.35 3.70
C LEU A 17 3.59 1.47 4.11
N LYS A 18 3.38 2.10 5.27
CA LYS A 18 4.33 3.09 5.82
C LYS A 18 5.70 2.49 6.05
N ALA A 19 5.77 1.31 6.66
CA ALA A 19 7.04 0.62 6.89
C ALA A 19 7.76 0.32 5.57
N CYS A 20 7.04 -0.14 4.54
CA CYS A 20 7.61 -0.35 3.21
C CYS A 20 8.12 0.96 2.59
N SER A 21 7.35 2.05 2.71
CA SER A 21 7.75 3.37 2.20
C SER A 21 9.06 3.86 2.81
N HIS A 22 9.19 3.76 4.13
CA HIS A 22 10.39 4.17 4.85
C HIS A 22 11.62 3.31 4.54
N THR A 23 11.42 2.03 4.24
CA THR A 23 12.51 1.06 4.00
C THR A 23 12.81 0.83 2.52
N GLY A 24 12.06 1.45 1.61
CA GLY A 24 12.26 1.31 0.16
C GLY A 24 11.81 -0.05 -0.39
N LEU A 25 11.00 -0.81 0.34
CA LEU A 25 10.51 -2.13 -0.06
C LEU A 25 9.33 -2.00 -1.03
N VAL A 26 9.59 -1.52 -2.26
CA VAL A 26 8.54 -1.17 -3.22
C VAL A 26 7.72 -2.38 -3.65
N ARG A 27 8.38 -3.51 -3.91
CA ARG A 27 7.69 -4.72 -4.35
C ARG A 27 6.73 -5.23 -3.28
N GLU A 28 7.22 -5.35 -2.05
CA GLU A 28 6.43 -5.81 -0.90
C GLU A 28 5.29 -4.84 -0.59
N GLY A 29 5.54 -3.53 -0.67
CA GLY A 29 4.50 -2.52 -0.50
C GLY A 29 3.37 -2.68 -1.52
N CYS A 30 3.70 -2.87 -2.80
CA CYS A 30 2.71 -3.19 -3.83
C CYS A 30 1.96 -4.50 -3.53
N GLU A 31 2.67 -5.58 -3.20
CA GLU A 31 2.06 -6.87 -2.88
C GLU A 31 1.10 -6.76 -1.69
N TYR A 32 1.46 -6.01 -0.64
CA TYR A 32 0.58 -5.76 0.49
C TYR A 32 -0.64 -4.92 0.09
N PHE A 33 -0.44 -3.84 -0.66
CA PHE A 33 -1.52 -2.96 -1.11
C PHE A 33 -2.59 -3.73 -1.89
N TYR A 34 -2.20 -4.49 -2.92
CA TYR A 34 -3.16 -5.28 -3.71
C TYR A 34 -3.80 -6.40 -2.89
N SER A 35 -3.04 -7.02 -1.99
CA SER A 35 -3.61 -8.06 -1.12
C SER A 35 -4.73 -7.56 -0.22
N MET A 36 -4.77 -6.26 0.12
CA MET A 36 -5.85 -5.67 0.93
C MET A 36 -7.22 -6.03 0.36
N SER A 37 -7.41 -5.74 -0.93
CA SER A 37 -8.67 -5.99 -1.62
C SER A 37 -8.81 -7.46 -1.99
N ASP A 38 -7.79 -8.03 -2.63
CA ASP A 38 -7.87 -9.36 -3.22
C ASP A 38 -8.02 -10.48 -2.18
N LYS A 39 -7.40 -10.33 -1.00
CA LYS A 39 -7.31 -11.40 0.01
C LYS A 39 -8.08 -11.09 1.29
N TYR A 40 -8.24 -9.82 1.65
CA TYR A 40 -8.89 -9.42 2.90
C TYR A 40 -10.20 -8.66 2.68
N GLY A 41 -10.58 -8.35 1.43
CA GLY A 41 -11.79 -7.60 1.13
C GLY A 41 -11.79 -6.17 1.65
N ILE A 42 -10.60 -5.62 1.93
CA ILE A 42 -10.43 -4.26 2.45
C ILE A 42 -10.27 -3.30 1.28
N ILE A 43 -11.15 -2.31 1.23
CA ILE A 43 -11.11 -1.25 0.21
C ILE A 43 -10.04 -0.23 0.61
N PRO A 44 -9.06 0.09 -0.26
CA PRO A 44 -8.04 1.08 0.07
C PRO A 44 -8.66 2.47 0.16
N GLY A 45 -8.56 3.12 1.31
CA GLY A 45 -8.84 4.56 1.47
C GLY A 45 -7.68 5.48 1.10
N ILE A 46 -7.93 6.80 1.09
CA ILE A 46 -6.99 7.86 0.69
C ILE A 46 -5.61 7.79 1.37
N LYS A 47 -5.56 7.36 2.64
CA LYS A 47 -4.30 7.20 3.38
C LYS A 47 -3.42 6.08 2.81
N HIS A 48 -4.01 5.01 2.29
CA HIS A 48 -3.28 3.90 1.67
C HIS A 48 -2.72 4.34 0.31
N TYR A 49 -3.53 5.02 -0.51
CA TYR A 49 -3.08 5.60 -1.77
C TYR A 49 -1.92 6.58 -1.57
N GLY A 50 -2.02 7.46 -0.55
CA GLY A 50 -0.92 8.36 -0.18
C GLY A 50 0.37 7.62 0.18
N CYS A 51 0.29 6.48 0.88
CA CYS A 51 1.46 5.66 1.18
C CYS A 51 2.06 5.01 -0.08
N MET A 52 1.23 4.61 -1.05
CA MET A 52 1.71 4.08 -2.33
C MET A 52 2.45 5.13 -3.15
N VAL A 53 1.91 6.35 -3.22
CA VAL A 53 2.58 7.48 -3.89
C VAL A 53 3.91 7.79 -3.21
N ASP A 54 3.94 7.88 -1.88
CA ASP A 54 5.18 8.12 -1.11
C ASP A 54 6.22 7.01 -1.35
N LEU A 55 5.80 5.74 -1.29
CA LEU A 55 6.65 4.57 -1.54
C LEU A 55 7.31 4.62 -2.92
N ILE A 56 6.51 4.85 -3.97
CA ILE A 56 6.98 4.84 -5.36
C ILE A 56 7.87 6.07 -5.62
N SER A 57 7.48 7.24 -5.12
CA SER A 57 8.22 8.49 -5.30
C SER A 57 9.58 8.47 -4.62
N ARG A 58 9.66 7.94 -3.38
CA ARG A 58 10.93 7.82 -2.64
C ARG A 58 11.91 6.85 -3.28
N ALA A 59 11.42 5.91 -4.08
CA ALA A 59 12.25 5.02 -4.88
C ALA A 59 12.76 5.67 -6.19
N GLY A 60 12.44 6.94 -6.44
CA GLY A 60 12.81 7.67 -7.66
C GLY A 60 11.97 7.31 -8.89
N ARG A 61 10.86 6.56 -8.73
CA ARG A 61 10.01 6.04 -9.82
C ARG A 61 8.86 7.01 -10.14
N LEU A 62 9.18 8.27 -10.41
CA LEU A 62 8.19 9.35 -10.50
C LEU A 62 7.12 9.13 -11.57
N ASP A 63 7.50 8.63 -12.76
CA ASP A 63 6.54 8.33 -13.83
C ASP A 63 5.50 7.29 -13.41
N GLU A 64 5.91 6.32 -12.59
CA GLU A 64 5.02 5.30 -12.06
C GLU A 64 4.13 5.84 -10.95
N ALA A 65 4.65 6.73 -10.10
CA ALA A 65 3.85 7.42 -9.10
C ALA A 65 2.76 8.27 -9.75
N TYR A 66 3.09 8.96 -10.84
CA TYR A 66 2.13 9.75 -11.61
C TYR A 66 1.05 8.88 -12.25
N LYS A 67 1.44 7.81 -12.96
CA LYS A 67 0.49 6.83 -13.52
C LYS A 67 -0.41 6.20 -12.47
N PHE A 68 0.12 5.95 -11.28
CA PHE A 68 -0.66 5.41 -10.17
C PHE A 68 -1.76 6.39 -9.72
N ILE A 69 -1.45 7.69 -9.63
CA ILE A 69 -2.42 8.74 -9.29
C ILE A 69 -3.49 8.86 -10.37
N ASP A 70 -3.10 8.89 -11.65
CA ASP A 70 -4.03 8.99 -12.77
C ASP A 70 -4.98 7.79 -12.87
N GLY A 71 -4.57 6.63 -12.38
CA GLY A 71 -5.36 5.40 -12.35
C GLY A 71 -6.28 5.26 -11.13
N LEU A 72 -6.31 6.24 -10.22
CA LEU A 72 -7.16 6.15 -9.04
C LEU A 72 -8.66 6.25 -9.40
N PRO A 73 -9.53 5.45 -8.76
CA PRO A 73 -10.97 5.63 -8.91
C PRO A 73 -11.39 6.95 -8.25
N ILE A 74 -12.05 7.83 -9.02
CA ILE A 74 -12.66 9.09 -8.57
C ILE A 74 -14.09 8.83 -8.10
#